data_AF-A0A4Q3ENJ3-F1
#
_entry.id   AF-A0A4Q3ENJ3-F1
#
_cell.length_a   1.000
_cell.length_b   1.000
_cell.length_c   1.000
_cell.angle_alpha   90.00
_cell.angle_beta   90.00
_cell.angle_gamma   90.00
#
_symmetry.space_group_name_H-M   'P 1'
#
loop_
_entity.id
_entity.type
_entity.pdbx_description
1 polymer ?
#
loop_
_entity_poly.entity_id
_entity_poly.type
_entity_poly.pdbx_seq_one_letter_code
_entity_poly.pdbx_strand_id
1 'polypeptide(L)'
;MKKQEVNVTSKEHKKHAAIARPAMGSFGRNEWAILGTHCTVIKLLADDIIRSMSPVYQCTYADTSHNDDVTLLPGRLASGAGLEYTDHINYKQLNYSRNLSPFEFRQQFAGADMILVNGNHHQAKAQVVIVDDNKRASLQKRMEQLTNVELILLAANTHEVFDFMQERISNIADIP
;
A
#
# COMPACT_ATOMS: atom_id res chain seq x y z
N MET A 1 37.48 43.80 40.53
CA MET A 1 36.20 43.42 39.87
C MET A 1 36.52 42.58 38.64
N LYS A 2 36.21 41.27 38.64
CA LYS A 2 36.37 40.41 37.46
C LYS A 2 35.16 40.60 36.55
N LYS A 3 35.36 41.02 35.30
CA LYS A 3 34.30 40.99 34.28
C LYS A 3 34.07 39.53 33.88
N GLN A 4 32.88 39.02 34.13
CA GLN A 4 32.39 37.80 33.49
C GLN A 4 32.01 38.15 32.05
N GLU A 5 32.73 37.60 31.09
CA GLU A 5 32.30 37.59 29.70
C GLU A 5 31.17 36.56 29.56
N VAL A 6 29.95 37.08 29.37
CA VAL A 6 28.81 36.25 28.99
C VAL A 6 28.99 35.92 27.51
N ASN A 7 29.29 34.67 27.22
CA ASN A 7 29.36 34.17 25.86
C ASN A 7 27.94 34.13 25.29
N VAL A 8 27.54 35.21 24.59
CA VAL A 8 26.26 35.29 23.88
C VAL A 8 26.46 34.62 22.53
N THR A 9 26.50 33.29 22.51
CA THR A 9 26.32 32.56 21.26
C THR A 9 24.86 32.73 20.83
N SER A 10 24.65 33.59 19.84
CA SER A 10 23.37 33.74 19.15
C SER A 10 22.89 32.36 18.71
N LYS A 11 21.61 32.05 18.99
CA LYS A 11 20.94 30.79 18.61
C LYS A 11 21.42 30.28 17.24
N GLU A 12 21.81 29.01 17.22
CA GLU A 12 22.41 28.27 16.11
C GLU A 12 21.87 28.67 14.72
N HIS A 13 22.77 29.19 13.88
CA HIS A 13 22.44 29.56 12.50
C HIS A 13 22.25 28.31 11.63
N LYS A 14 21.00 27.86 11.41
CA LYS A 14 20.68 26.81 10.43
C LYS A 14 20.60 27.40 9.03
N LYS A 15 21.58 27.09 8.16
CA LYS A 15 21.61 27.52 6.75
C LYS A 15 20.47 26.96 5.89
N HIS A 16 19.91 25.80 6.26
CA HIS A 16 18.84 25.15 5.53
C HIS A 16 17.66 24.85 6.44
N ALA A 17 16.46 25.04 5.92
CA ALA A 17 15.23 24.65 6.59
C ALA A 17 15.27 23.14 6.89
N ALA A 18 14.89 22.77 8.11
CA ALA A 18 14.73 21.37 8.48
C ALA A 18 13.43 20.84 7.88
N ILE A 19 13.49 20.38 6.62
CA ILE A 19 12.34 19.80 5.93
C ILE A 19 12.08 18.42 6.51
N ALA A 20 10.89 18.22 7.09
CA ALA A 20 10.48 16.90 7.58
C ALA A 20 10.36 15.92 6.41
N ARG A 21 10.81 14.69 6.62
CA ARG A 21 10.61 13.64 5.61
C ARG A 21 9.10 13.37 5.46
N PRO A 22 8.61 13.17 4.24
CA PRO A 22 7.23 12.77 4.00
C PRO A 22 6.89 11.47 4.74
N ALA A 23 5.67 11.36 5.25
CA ALA A 23 5.17 10.14 5.85
C ALA A 23 4.87 9.09 4.77
N MET A 24 5.76 8.10 4.64
CA MET A 24 5.67 7.04 3.64
C MET A 24 5.02 5.78 4.22
N GLY A 25 4.21 5.09 3.41
CA GLY A 25 3.68 3.75 3.65
C GLY A 25 4.65 2.65 3.22
N SER A 26 4.20 1.47 2.81
CA SER A 26 5.04 0.34 2.35
C SER A 26 5.58 0.53 0.92
N PHE A 27 4.74 1.04 0.04
CA PHE A 27 4.97 1.25 -1.39
C PHE A 27 5.19 2.74 -1.70
N GLY A 28 4.38 3.63 -1.11
CA GLY A 28 4.42 5.07 -1.44
C GLY A 28 3.73 5.97 -0.43
N ARG A 29 3.44 7.21 -0.83
CA ARG A 29 2.74 8.20 0.04
C ARG A 29 1.23 7.98 0.05
N ASN A 30 0.68 7.72 -1.14
CA ASN A 30 -0.74 7.57 -1.40
C ASN A 30 -1.01 6.11 -1.77
N GLU A 31 -1.14 5.26 -0.75
CA GLU A 31 -1.37 3.83 -0.93
C GLU A 31 -2.62 3.37 -0.18
N TRP A 32 -3.41 2.55 -0.86
CA TRP A 32 -4.73 2.11 -0.42
C TRP A 32 -4.88 0.61 -0.58
N ALA A 33 -5.01 -0.10 0.54
CA ALA A 33 -5.27 -1.52 0.56
C ALA A 33 -6.78 -1.77 0.50
N ILE A 34 -7.24 -2.51 -0.51
CA ILE A 34 -8.64 -2.92 -0.64
C ILE A 34 -8.73 -4.37 -0.16
N LEU A 35 -9.58 -4.64 0.83
CA LEU A 35 -9.73 -5.97 1.44
C LEU A 35 -11.16 -6.26 1.89
N GLY A 36 -11.39 -7.46 2.42
CA GLY A 36 -12.68 -7.87 2.99
C GLY A 36 -13.59 -8.66 2.04
N THR A 37 -13.17 -8.84 0.79
CA THR A 37 -13.85 -9.71 -0.21
C THR A 37 -12.84 -10.60 -0.96
N HIS A 38 -13.28 -11.32 -1.99
CA HIS A 38 -12.44 -12.16 -2.85
C HIS A 38 -11.41 -11.32 -3.65
N CYS A 39 -10.20 -11.87 -3.85
CA CYS A 39 -9.14 -11.20 -4.63
C CYS A 39 -9.59 -10.81 -6.04
N THR A 40 -10.46 -11.60 -6.68
CA THR A 40 -11.04 -11.26 -7.99
C THR A 40 -11.86 -9.98 -7.95
N VAL A 41 -12.69 -9.79 -6.91
CA VAL A 41 -13.52 -8.58 -6.76
C VAL A 41 -12.62 -7.36 -6.50
N ILE A 42 -11.59 -7.52 -5.68
CA ILE A 42 -10.59 -6.46 -5.42
C ILE A 42 -9.89 -6.03 -6.70
N LYS A 43 -9.48 -6.99 -7.55
CA LYS A 43 -8.83 -6.71 -8.84
C LYS A 43 -9.74 -5.96 -9.78
N LEU A 44 -11.00 -6.40 -9.91
CA LEU A 44 -11.98 -5.74 -10.77
C LEU A 44 -12.26 -4.30 -10.32
N LEU A 45 -12.43 -4.09 -9.00
CA LEU A 45 -12.59 -2.74 -8.46
C LEU A 45 -11.36 -1.86 -8.72
N ALA A 46 -10.15 -2.41 -8.52
CA ALA A 46 -8.92 -1.68 -8.82
C ALA A 46 -8.83 -1.30 -10.30
N ASP A 47 -9.18 -2.19 -11.21
CA ASP A 47 -9.19 -1.92 -12.66
C ASP A 47 -10.16 -0.79 -13.01
N ASP A 48 -11.37 -0.77 -12.42
CA ASP A 48 -12.35 0.28 -12.67
C ASP A 48 -11.91 1.64 -12.12
N ILE A 49 -11.29 1.66 -10.95
CA ILE A 49 -10.68 2.89 -10.39
C ILE A 49 -9.54 3.36 -11.29
N ILE A 50 -8.61 2.48 -11.68
CA ILE A 50 -7.47 2.82 -12.53
C ILE A 50 -7.94 3.35 -13.88
N ARG A 51 -8.94 2.71 -14.50
CA ARG A 51 -9.51 3.17 -15.78
C ARG A 51 -10.08 4.58 -15.65
N SER A 52 -10.73 4.90 -14.54
CA SER A 52 -11.33 6.20 -14.28
C SER A 52 -10.30 7.28 -13.96
N MET A 53 -9.20 6.92 -13.27
CA MET A 53 -8.24 7.87 -12.69
C MET A 53 -6.97 8.07 -13.55
N SER A 54 -6.60 7.09 -14.36
CA SER A 54 -5.41 7.12 -15.22
C SER A 54 -5.31 8.27 -16.22
N PRO A 55 -6.41 8.93 -16.68
CA PRO A 55 -6.27 10.13 -17.51
C PRO A 55 -5.60 11.31 -16.80
N VAL A 56 -5.60 11.33 -15.46
CA VAL A 56 -5.07 12.44 -14.65
C VAL A 56 -3.91 12.01 -13.75
N TYR A 57 -3.90 10.77 -13.28
CA TYR A 57 -2.96 10.28 -12.28
C TYR A 57 -2.16 9.07 -12.76
N GLN A 58 -0.88 9.00 -12.37
CA GLN A 58 -0.06 7.80 -12.52
C GLN A 58 -0.49 6.74 -11.51
N CYS A 59 -1.43 5.91 -11.93
CA CYS A 59 -1.98 4.84 -11.10
C CYS A 59 -1.07 3.61 -11.12
N THR A 60 -0.87 2.98 -9.97
CA THR A 60 -0.11 1.73 -9.83
C THR A 60 -0.90 0.71 -9.01
N TYR A 61 -0.68 -0.57 -9.30
CA TYR A 61 -1.29 -1.68 -8.58
C TYR A 61 -0.23 -2.62 -7.99
N ALA A 62 -0.44 -3.09 -6.77
CA ALA A 62 0.43 -4.07 -6.10
C ALA A 62 -0.37 -5.28 -5.60
N ASP A 63 0.14 -6.47 -5.89
CA ASP A 63 -0.48 -7.75 -5.51
C ASP A 63 0.58 -8.86 -5.39
N THR A 64 0.23 -9.93 -4.69
CA THR A 64 0.94 -11.21 -4.75
C THR A 64 0.16 -12.18 -5.63
N SER A 65 0.82 -12.82 -6.59
CA SER A 65 0.22 -13.95 -7.30
C SER A 65 0.26 -15.21 -6.44
N HIS A 66 -0.90 -15.80 -6.16
CA HIS A 66 -1.01 -17.13 -5.59
C HIS A 66 -1.22 -18.13 -6.73
N ASN A 67 -0.14 -18.76 -7.18
CA ASN A 67 -0.24 -20.04 -7.87
C ASN A 67 0.25 -21.09 -6.86
N ASP A 68 -0.61 -22.04 -6.53
CA ASP A 68 -0.33 -23.10 -5.54
C ASP A 68 0.70 -24.13 -6.03
N ASP A 69 1.16 -24.01 -7.28
CA ASP A 69 2.28 -24.78 -7.81
C ASP A 69 3.61 -24.11 -7.46
N VAL A 70 4.60 -24.94 -7.10
CA VAL A 70 6.00 -24.53 -6.89
C VAL A 70 6.43 -23.63 -8.04
N THR A 71 6.49 -22.33 -7.77
CA THR A 71 6.77 -21.33 -8.78
C THR A 71 8.26 -21.41 -9.05
N LEU A 72 8.64 -22.23 -10.03
CA LEU A 72 9.99 -22.23 -10.56
C LEU A 72 10.31 -20.80 -11.01
N LEU A 73 11.51 -20.33 -10.69
CA LEU A 73 11.97 -19.03 -11.15
C LEU A 73 11.84 -18.97 -12.68
N PRO A 74 11.31 -17.87 -13.25
CA PRO A 74 11.12 -17.78 -14.70
C PRO A 74 12.45 -17.53 -15.44
N GLY A 75 12.48 -17.86 -16.74
CA GLY A 75 13.50 -17.38 -17.66
C GLY A 75 14.94 -17.60 -17.20
N ARG A 76 15.75 -16.54 -17.28
CA ARG A 76 17.17 -16.58 -16.88
C ARG A 76 17.37 -16.58 -15.37
N LEU A 77 16.34 -16.27 -14.58
CA LEU A 77 16.41 -16.42 -13.12
C LEU A 77 16.57 -17.89 -12.72
N ALA A 78 15.94 -18.83 -13.45
CA ALA A 78 16.17 -20.28 -13.26
C ALA A 78 17.63 -20.70 -13.51
N SER A 79 18.33 -19.96 -14.37
CA SER A 79 19.75 -20.18 -14.68
C SER A 79 20.71 -19.49 -13.72
N GLY A 80 20.20 -18.86 -12.65
CA GLY A 80 21.00 -18.19 -11.61
C GLY A 80 21.20 -16.69 -11.81
N ALA A 81 20.48 -16.04 -12.73
CA ALA A 81 20.53 -14.58 -12.83
C ALA A 81 19.92 -13.91 -11.58
N GLY A 82 20.54 -12.81 -11.13
CA GLY A 82 20.03 -11.96 -10.04
C GLY A 82 18.91 -11.01 -10.46
N LEU A 83 18.90 -10.64 -11.74
CA LEU A 83 17.97 -9.70 -12.37
C LEU A 83 17.83 -10.08 -13.84
N GLU A 84 16.59 -10.08 -14.34
CA GLU A 84 16.26 -10.21 -15.76
C GLU A 84 15.44 -9.00 -16.18
N TYR A 85 15.88 -8.32 -17.25
CA TYR A 85 15.16 -7.21 -17.88
C TYR A 85 14.70 -7.65 -19.27
N THR A 86 13.42 -7.44 -19.55
CA THR A 86 12.84 -7.71 -20.87
C THR A 86 12.13 -6.47 -21.40
N ASP A 87 12.52 -6.08 -22.61
CA ASP A 87 11.87 -5.02 -23.37
C ASP A 87 10.79 -5.66 -24.27
N HIS A 88 9.52 -5.59 -23.85
CA HIS A 88 8.41 -5.98 -24.70
C HIS A 88 7.94 -4.78 -25.52
N ILE A 89 7.27 -5.07 -26.64
CA ILE A 89 6.73 -4.05 -27.56
C ILE A 89 5.82 -3.05 -26.82
N ASN A 90 4.98 -3.54 -25.90
CA ASN A 90 3.97 -2.73 -25.23
C ASN A 90 4.30 -2.37 -23.77
N TYR A 91 5.27 -3.04 -23.15
CA TYR A 91 5.61 -2.84 -21.74
C TYR A 91 7.04 -3.28 -21.44
N LYS A 92 7.58 -2.89 -20.29
CA LYS A 92 8.88 -3.35 -19.80
C LYS A 92 8.67 -4.22 -18.57
N GLN A 93 9.52 -5.22 -18.40
CA GLN A 93 9.46 -6.13 -17.25
C GLN A 93 10.83 -6.25 -16.59
N LEU A 94 10.84 -6.19 -15.25
CA LEU A 94 12.00 -6.45 -14.41
C LEU A 94 11.64 -7.58 -13.44
N ASN A 95 12.38 -8.69 -13.52
CA ASN A 95 12.24 -9.82 -12.61
C ASN A 95 13.48 -9.92 -11.72
N TYR A 96 13.28 -10.03 -10.40
CA TYR A 96 14.35 -10.20 -9.42
C TYR A 96 14.24 -11.59 -8.79
N SER A 97 15.36 -12.30 -8.64
CA SER A 97 15.41 -13.56 -7.87
C SER A 97 15.66 -13.33 -6.37
N ARG A 98 16.19 -12.15 -6.02
CA ARG A 98 16.37 -11.72 -4.63
C ARG A 98 15.21 -10.85 -4.16
N ASN A 99 15.05 -10.78 -2.85
CA ASN A 99 14.22 -9.74 -2.24
C ASN A 99 14.85 -8.35 -2.44
N LEU A 100 14.00 -7.37 -2.73
CA LEU A 100 14.39 -5.97 -2.74
C LEU A 100 14.38 -5.43 -1.31
N SER A 101 15.36 -4.61 -0.97
CA SER A 101 15.29 -3.85 0.29
C SER A 101 14.11 -2.88 0.24
N PRO A 102 13.56 -2.43 1.39
CA PRO A 102 12.46 -1.48 1.41
C PRO A 102 12.75 -0.19 0.63
N PHE A 103 14.02 0.24 0.58
CA PHE A 103 14.42 1.41 -0.18
C PHE A 103 14.34 1.18 -1.70
N GLU A 104 14.93 0.09 -2.18
CA GLU A 104 14.90 -0.28 -3.60
C GLU A 104 13.47 -0.56 -4.08
N PHE A 105 12.66 -1.19 -3.23
CA PHE A 105 11.28 -1.52 -3.54
C PHE A 105 10.44 -0.26 -3.72
N ARG A 106 10.54 0.71 -2.79
CA ARG A 106 9.82 1.99 -2.89
C ARG A 106 10.23 2.80 -4.11
N GLN A 107 11.49 2.69 -4.55
CA GLN A 107 11.94 3.38 -5.74
C GLN A 107 11.15 2.96 -7.00
N GLN A 108 10.66 1.71 -7.05
CA GLN A 108 9.81 1.23 -8.16
C GLN A 108 8.47 1.97 -8.26
N PHE A 109 8.01 2.58 -7.16
CA PHE A 109 6.73 3.30 -7.08
C PHE A 109 6.92 4.83 -7.03
N ALA A 110 8.14 5.34 -7.24
CA ALA A 110 8.45 6.76 -7.02
C ALA A 110 7.67 7.71 -7.93
N GLY A 111 7.23 7.24 -9.11
CA GLY A 111 6.42 8.01 -10.05
C GLY A 111 4.91 7.85 -9.87
N ALA A 112 4.45 7.05 -8.91
CA ALA A 112 3.03 6.79 -8.70
C ALA A 112 2.37 7.95 -7.91
N ASP A 113 1.25 8.45 -8.44
CA ASP A 113 0.38 9.39 -7.73
C ASP A 113 -0.58 8.66 -6.79
N MET A 114 -0.98 7.44 -7.17
CA MET A 114 -1.89 6.57 -6.42
C MET A 114 -1.47 5.11 -6.56
N ILE A 115 -1.41 4.39 -5.45
CA ILE A 115 -1.06 2.98 -5.38
C ILE A 115 -2.24 2.20 -4.79
N LEU A 116 -2.88 1.37 -5.59
CA LEU A 116 -3.89 0.42 -5.11
C LEU A 116 -3.22 -0.90 -4.78
N VAL A 117 -3.58 -1.48 -3.64
CA VAL A 117 -2.95 -2.68 -3.11
C VAL A 117 -4.02 -3.73 -2.85
N ASN A 118 -3.78 -4.97 -3.25
CA ASN A 118 -4.59 -6.08 -2.79
C ASN A 118 -4.36 -6.31 -1.29
N GLY A 119 -5.28 -5.81 -0.48
CA GLY A 119 -5.21 -5.82 0.98
C GLY A 119 -5.30 -7.22 1.60
N ASN A 120 -5.73 -8.23 0.83
CA ASN A 120 -5.70 -9.61 1.28
C ASN A 120 -4.26 -10.17 1.39
N HIS A 121 -3.32 -9.61 0.63
CA HIS A 121 -1.93 -10.06 0.55
C HIS A 121 -0.95 -9.07 1.19
N HIS A 122 -1.21 -7.76 1.09
CA HIS A 122 -0.31 -6.73 1.59
C HIS A 122 -1.05 -5.63 2.35
N GLN A 123 -0.44 -5.13 3.42
CA GLN A 123 -0.93 -3.94 4.11
C GLN A 123 -0.49 -2.66 3.39
N ALA A 124 -1.32 -1.63 3.49
CA ALA A 124 -1.02 -0.27 3.05
C ALA A 124 -1.45 0.73 4.13
N LYS A 125 -0.98 1.96 4.00
CA LYS A 125 -1.22 3.07 4.94
C LYS A 125 -2.70 3.41 5.13
N ALA A 126 -3.52 3.35 4.08
CA ALA A 126 -4.97 3.54 4.15
C ALA A 126 -5.68 2.26 3.69
N GLN A 127 -6.87 1.99 4.23
CA GLN A 127 -7.61 0.77 3.95
C GLN A 127 -9.05 1.06 3.54
N VAL A 128 -9.47 0.41 2.46
CA VAL A 128 -10.86 0.30 2.03
C VAL A 128 -11.34 -1.11 2.38
N VAL A 129 -12.35 -1.21 3.25
CA VAL A 129 -12.90 -2.50 3.67
C VAL A 129 -14.22 -2.74 2.94
N ILE A 130 -14.27 -3.79 2.14
CA ILE A 130 -15.49 -4.30 1.52
C ILE A 130 -16.13 -5.29 2.50
N VAL A 131 -17.33 -4.98 2.97
CA VAL A 131 -18.14 -5.84 3.82
C VAL A 131 -18.96 -6.76 2.92
N ASP A 132 -18.60 -8.04 2.93
CA ASP A 132 -19.21 -9.08 2.10
C ASP A 132 -19.56 -10.29 2.97
N ASP A 133 -20.84 -10.67 2.99
CA ASP A 133 -21.36 -11.78 3.79
C ASP A 133 -20.61 -13.09 3.50
N ASN A 134 -20.18 -13.33 2.25
CA ASN A 134 -19.43 -14.52 1.87
C ASN A 134 -18.04 -14.57 2.52
N LYS A 135 -17.55 -13.43 3.00
CA LYS A 135 -16.23 -13.27 3.63
C LYS A 135 -16.31 -12.80 5.08
N ARG A 136 -17.48 -12.77 5.71
CA ARG A 136 -17.67 -12.39 7.12
C ARG A 136 -16.68 -13.06 8.06
N ALA A 137 -16.60 -14.39 8.04
CA ALA A 137 -15.68 -15.14 8.90
C ALA A 137 -14.20 -14.89 8.59
N SER A 138 -13.87 -14.59 7.33
CA SER A 138 -12.50 -14.26 6.92
C SER A 138 -12.08 -12.88 7.41
N LEU A 139 -12.97 -11.89 7.27
CA LEU A 139 -12.76 -10.53 7.77
C LEU A 139 -12.66 -10.50 9.30
N GLN A 140 -13.52 -11.25 10.00
CA GLN A 140 -13.47 -11.36 11.45
C GLN A 140 -12.12 -11.91 11.96
N LYS A 141 -11.55 -12.91 11.28
CA LYS A 141 -10.22 -13.45 11.61
C LYS A 141 -9.08 -12.46 11.37
N ARG A 142 -9.29 -11.46 10.51
CA ARG A 142 -8.30 -10.48 10.10
C ARG A 142 -8.50 -9.11 10.74
N MET A 143 -9.33 -9.02 11.79
CA MET A 143 -9.61 -7.74 12.45
C MET A 143 -8.37 -7.02 12.97
N GLU A 144 -7.34 -7.74 13.41
CA GLU A 144 -6.07 -7.14 13.84
C GLU A 144 -5.27 -6.52 12.70
N GLN A 145 -5.58 -6.88 11.45
CA GLN A 145 -4.95 -6.34 10.24
C GLN A 145 -5.64 -5.05 9.77
N LEU A 146 -6.79 -4.68 10.36
CA LEU A 146 -7.46 -3.41 10.12
C LEU A 146 -6.84 -2.34 11.02
N THR A 147 -5.94 -1.54 10.46
CA THR A 147 -5.11 -0.57 11.17
C THR A 147 -5.50 0.88 10.88
N ASN A 148 -5.96 1.18 9.66
CA ASN A 148 -6.40 2.53 9.27
C ASN A 148 -7.47 2.44 8.18
N VAL A 149 -8.70 2.15 8.59
CA VAL A 149 -9.87 2.08 7.69
C VAL A 149 -10.38 3.49 7.42
N GLU A 150 -10.43 3.86 6.14
CA GLU A 150 -10.76 5.22 5.66
C GLU A 150 -12.02 5.22 4.78
N LEU A 151 -12.49 4.03 4.37
CA LEU A 151 -13.71 3.85 3.57
C LEU A 151 -14.28 2.45 3.80
N ILE A 152 -15.60 2.34 3.94
CA ILE A 152 -16.31 1.06 4.01
C ILE A 152 -17.27 0.93 2.83
N LEU A 153 -17.16 -0.17 2.10
CA LEU A 153 -18.05 -0.48 0.98
C LEU A 153 -18.91 -1.68 1.35
N LEU A 154 -20.22 -1.58 1.17
CA LEU A 154 -21.12 -2.72 1.34
C LEU A 154 -21.23 -3.46 0.00
N ALA A 155 -20.95 -4.76 0.01
CA ALA A 155 -21.22 -5.60 -1.15
C ALA A 155 -22.74 -5.74 -1.35
N ALA A 156 -23.16 -6.12 -2.56
CA ALA A 156 -24.59 -6.20 -2.90
C ALA A 156 -25.41 -7.18 -2.02
N ASN A 157 -24.75 -8.16 -1.42
CA ASN A 157 -25.32 -9.15 -0.51
C ASN A 157 -25.31 -8.71 0.96
N THR A 158 -24.84 -7.50 1.27
CA THR A 158 -24.72 -7.00 2.64
C THR A 158 -25.35 -5.61 2.75
N HIS A 159 -26.13 -5.38 3.81
CA HIS A 159 -26.87 -4.13 4.00
C HIS A 159 -26.38 -3.30 5.19
N GLU A 160 -25.50 -3.85 6.01
CA GLU A 160 -25.00 -3.21 7.22
C GLU A 160 -23.57 -3.65 7.52
N VAL A 161 -22.87 -2.84 8.30
CA VAL A 161 -21.53 -3.16 8.78
C VAL A 161 -21.63 -4.16 9.93
N PHE A 162 -20.81 -5.21 9.90
CA PHE A 162 -20.84 -6.26 10.92
C PHE A 162 -20.55 -5.76 12.33
N ASP A 163 -21.27 -6.29 13.33
CA ASP A 163 -21.16 -5.91 14.74
C ASP A 163 -19.72 -5.92 15.26
N PHE A 164 -18.96 -6.97 14.92
CA PHE A 164 -17.56 -7.10 15.37
C PHE A 164 -16.62 -6.00 14.82
N MET A 165 -17.00 -5.35 13.71
CA MET A 165 -16.26 -4.19 13.21
C MET A 165 -16.61 -2.96 14.04
N GLN A 166 -17.89 -2.77 14.38
CA GLN A 166 -18.36 -1.66 15.22
C GLN A 166 -17.76 -1.71 16.63
N GLU A 167 -17.57 -2.90 17.18
CA GLU A 167 -16.92 -3.09 18.48
C GLU A 167 -15.42 -2.72 18.48
N ARG A 168 -14.73 -2.90 17.34
CA ARG A 168 -13.27 -2.78 17.24
C ARG A 168 -12.82 -1.41 16.69
N ILE A 169 -13.59 -0.83 15.77
CA ILE A 169 -13.26 0.43 15.09
C ILE A 169 -14.07 1.54 15.74
N SER A 170 -13.43 2.30 16.63
CA SER A 170 -14.12 3.27 17.50
C SER A 170 -14.82 4.40 16.74
N ASN A 171 -14.28 4.78 15.58
CA ASN A 171 -14.77 5.87 14.73
C ASN A 171 -15.53 5.36 13.51
N ILE A 172 -16.07 4.13 13.53
CA ILE A 172 -16.67 3.51 12.35
C ILE A 172 -17.84 4.31 11.76
N ALA A 173 -18.57 5.03 12.61
CA ALA A 173 -19.70 5.86 12.21
C ALA A 173 -19.28 7.12 11.43
N ASP A 174 -18.02 7.54 11.55
CA ASP A 174 -17.45 8.70 10.86
C ASP A 174 -16.77 8.30 9.54
N ILE A 175 -16.58 7.00 9.30
CA ILE A 175 -15.98 6.48 8.08
C ILE A 175 -17.05 6.46 6.99
N PRO A 176 -16.80 7.06 5.81
CA PRO A 176 -17.72 7.05 4.68
C PRO A 176 -18.07 5.63 4.18
#